data_AF-A0A838TDE1-F1
#
_entry.id   AF-A0A838TDE1-F1
#
_cell.length_a   1.000
_cell.length_b   1.000
_cell.length_c   1.000
_cell.angle_alpha   90.00
_cell.angle_beta   90.00
_cell.angle_gamma   90.00
#
_symmetry.space_group_name_H-M   'P 1'
#
loop_
_entity.id
_entity.type
_entity.pdbx_description
1 polymer ?
#
loop_
_entity_poly.entity_id
_entity_poly.type
_entity_poly.pdbx_seq_one_letter_code
_entity_poly.pdbx_strand_id
1 'polypeptide(L)'
;VRAGYYEEGTFAKKYGEKECLVEIGCWGPVVQCNITSRGAINHMGGCMNTGGVCIGCTMPGFPDRFSPFYKKPPGANISSAGSKVLGTFMRPLRKISMEYLNRETRWVKQGHVPSGWGHVENPGPIMGLVHKLYIKYQFLGSKKTWKAE
;
A
#
# COMPACT_ATOMS: atom_id res chain seq x y z
N VAL A 1 9.05 4.04 -3.10
CA VAL A 1 8.89 3.50 -1.73
C VAL A 1 7.97 2.28 -1.81
N ARG A 2 8.33 1.16 -1.15
CA ARG A 2 7.59 -0.12 -1.21
C ARG A 2 6.96 -0.52 0.15
N ALA A 3 6.91 0.39 1.12
CA ALA A 3 6.44 0.13 2.47
C ALA A 3 4.92 -0.16 2.56
N GLY A 4 4.08 0.53 1.76
CA GLY A 4 2.64 0.25 1.71
C GLY A 4 2.34 -1.19 1.26
N TYR A 5 3.10 -1.71 0.29
CA TYR A 5 3.00 -3.12 -0.10
C TYR A 5 3.35 -4.07 1.04
N TYR A 6 4.37 -3.74 1.85
CA TYR A 6 4.73 -4.53 3.02
C TYR A 6 3.62 -4.53 4.09
N GLU A 7 3.02 -3.37 4.36
CA GLU A 7 1.90 -3.22 5.30
C GLU A 7 0.69 -4.06 4.87
N GLU A 8 0.36 -4.02 3.58
CA GLU A 8 -0.75 -4.78 3.00
C GLU A 8 -0.43 -6.26 2.73
N GLY A 9 0.74 -6.74 3.15
CA GLY A 9 1.16 -8.13 2.96
C GLY A 9 1.28 -8.54 1.49
N THR A 10 1.59 -7.58 0.61
CA THR A 10 1.73 -7.78 -0.83
C THR A 10 3.21 -7.76 -1.18
N PHE A 11 3.73 -8.93 -1.58
CA PHE A 11 5.17 -9.14 -1.76
C PHE A 11 5.50 -9.57 -3.18
N ALA A 12 6.67 -9.16 -3.64
CA ALA A 12 7.21 -9.58 -4.91
C ALA A 12 7.63 -11.05 -4.84
N LYS A 13 7.27 -11.83 -5.86
CA LYS A 13 7.71 -13.22 -6.06
C LYS A 13 8.91 -13.29 -7.00
N LYS A 14 9.09 -12.29 -7.87
CA LYS A 14 10.16 -12.21 -8.86
C LYS A 14 10.80 -10.82 -8.88
N TYR A 15 12.05 -10.74 -9.32
CA TYR A 15 12.69 -9.45 -9.59
C TYR A 15 11.98 -8.73 -10.75
N GLY A 16 11.88 -7.41 -10.67
CA GLY A 16 11.15 -6.57 -11.63
C GLY A 16 9.71 -6.23 -11.22
N GLU A 17 9.14 -6.97 -10.27
CA GLU A 17 7.84 -6.65 -9.68
C GLU A 17 7.91 -5.35 -8.84
N LYS A 18 6.79 -4.63 -8.72
CA LYS A 18 6.69 -3.33 -8.02
C LYS A 18 6.49 -3.47 -6.51
N GLU A 19 6.10 -4.65 -6.08
CA GLU A 19 5.72 -5.05 -4.73
C GLU A 19 6.93 -5.12 -3.77
N CYS A 20 6.71 -5.36 -2.48
CA CYS A 20 7.81 -5.37 -1.52
C CYS A 20 8.77 -6.56 -1.74
N LEU A 21 10.08 -6.27 -1.76
CA LEU A 21 11.15 -7.23 -2.08
C LEU A 21 11.62 -8.07 -0.88
N VAL A 22 10.95 -7.99 0.28
CA VAL A 22 11.41 -8.65 1.50
C VAL A 22 11.46 -10.18 1.36
N GLU A 23 10.54 -10.77 0.59
CA GLU A 23 10.49 -12.23 0.38
C GLU A 23 11.59 -12.74 -0.57
N ILE A 24 12.28 -11.85 -1.28
CA ILE A 24 13.34 -12.20 -2.25
C ILE A 24 14.72 -11.66 -1.84
N GLY A 25 14.91 -11.31 -0.57
CA GLY A 25 16.24 -11.02 0.01
C GLY A 25 16.46 -9.60 0.54
N CYS A 26 15.45 -8.73 0.56
CA CYS A 26 15.64 -7.36 1.05
C CYS A 26 15.77 -7.30 2.58
N TRP A 27 16.93 -6.84 3.07
CA TRP A 27 17.21 -6.56 4.49
C TRP A 27 16.80 -5.15 4.96
N GLY A 28 16.13 -4.38 4.10
CA GLY A 28 15.78 -2.98 4.36
C GLY A 28 15.17 -2.68 5.74
N PRO A 29 14.30 -3.52 6.33
CA PRO A 29 13.70 -3.25 7.65
C PRO A 29 14.68 -3.13 8.82
N VAL A 30 15.90 -3.64 8.71
CA VAL A 30 16.89 -3.65 9.80
C VAL A 30 18.19 -2.91 9.46
N VAL A 31 18.23 -2.26 8.30
CA VAL A 31 19.43 -1.58 7.79
C VAL A 31 19.33 -0.08 8.04
N GLN A 32 20.37 0.48 8.65
CA GLN A 32 20.50 1.91 8.93
C GLN A 32 21.07 2.62 7.69
N CYS A 33 20.19 2.98 6.76
CA CYS A 33 20.55 3.67 5.52
C CYS A 33 19.45 4.66 5.12
N ASN A 34 19.83 5.90 4.78
CA ASN A 34 18.90 6.95 4.37
C ASN A 34 18.54 6.94 2.87
N ILE A 35 19.03 5.96 2.09
CA ILE A 35 18.89 5.98 0.63
C ILE A 35 17.42 6.01 0.15
N THR A 36 16.49 5.49 0.95
CA THR A 36 15.06 5.49 0.63
C THR A 36 14.42 6.86 0.74
N SER A 37 14.88 7.71 1.67
CA SER A 37 14.41 9.09 1.84
C SER A 37 15.25 10.08 1.03
N ARG A 38 16.55 9.83 0.88
CA ARG A 38 17.51 10.71 0.19
C ARG A 38 17.56 10.52 -1.33
N GLY A 39 17.32 9.30 -1.83
CA GLY A 39 17.68 8.88 -3.18
C GLY A 39 19.19 8.66 -3.35
N ALA A 40 19.63 8.12 -4.50
CA ALA A 40 21.04 7.87 -4.78
C ALA A 40 21.77 9.13 -5.28
N ILE A 41 21.30 9.73 -6.37
CA ILE A 41 21.88 10.94 -6.96
C ILE A 41 20.74 11.91 -7.23
N ASN A 42 20.79 13.13 -6.69
CA ASN A 42 19.75 14.15 -6.90
C ASN A 42 18.31 13.65 -6.64
N HIS A 43 18.11 12.89 -5.55
CA HIS A 43 16.84 12.24 -5.21
C HIS A 43 16.34 11.18 -6.20
N MET A 44 17.15 10.80 -7.20
CA MET A 44 16.84 9.76 -8.17
C MET A 44 17.37 8.41 -7.70
N GLY A 45 16.60 7.36 -8.00
CA GLY A 45 17.01 5.97 -7.81
C GLY A 45 16.97 5.48 -6.36
N GLY A 46 18.03 4.76 -5.97
CA GLY A 46 18.14 4.04 -4.70
C GLY A 46 17.69 2.58 -4.80
N CYS A 47 18.31 1.69 -4.03
CA CYS A 47 18.23 0.23 -4.24
C CYS A 47 16.80 -0.29 -4.36
N MET A 48 16.01 -0.19 -3.28
CA MET A 48 14.67 -0.79 -3.23
C MET A 48 13.69 -0.05 -4.14
N ASN A 49 13.88 1.26 -4.33
CA ASN A 49 13.01 2.04 -5.22
C ASN A 49 13.20 1.63 -6.69
N THR A 50 14.40 1.20 -7.09
CA THR A 50 14.69 0.71 -8.45
C THR A 50 14.58 -0.81 -8.62
N GLY A 51 14.15 -1.54 -7.58
CA GLY A 51 13.95 -3.00 -7.67
C GLY A 51 15.13 -3.85 -7.17
N GLY A 52 16.21 -3.23 -6.69
CA GLY A 52 17.32 -3.91 -6.03
C GLY A 52 17.03 -4.21 -4.56
N VAL A 53 17.34 -5.43 -4.10
CA VAL A 53 17.25 -5.77 -2.69
C VAL A 53 18.26 -4.97 -1.87
N CYS A 54 17.88 -4.57 -0.67
CA CYS A 54 18.84 -4.01 0.28
C CYS A 54 19.72 -5.15 0.82
N ILE A 55 21.03 -5.04 0.64
CA ILE A 55 22.02 -6.03 1.09
C ILE A 55 22.71 -5.65 2.41
N GLY A 56 22.36 -4.49 2.99
CA GLY A 56 22.94 -4.03 4.25
C GLY A 56 24.34 -3.43 4.14
N CYS A 57 24.73 -2.86 2.99
CA CYS A 57 26.10 -2.35 2.77
C CYS A 57 26.56 -1.24 3.72
N THR A 58 25.66 -0.58 4.45
CA THR A 58 25.99 0.43 5.46
C THR A 58 26.14 -0.13 6.87
N MET A 59 25.92 -1.44 7.06
CA MET A 59 25.95 -2.07 8.38
C MET A 59 27.33 -2.67 8.65
N PRO A 60 27.82 -2.64 9.91
CA PRO A 60 29.15 -3.14 10.26
C PRO A 60 29.34 -4.65 10.05
N GLY A 61 28.25 -5.42 10.07
CA GLY A 61 28.29 -6.87 9.82
C GLY A 61 28.32 -7.27 8.34
N PHE A 62 28.39 -6.31 7.42
CA PHE A 62 28.43 -6.58 5.99
C PHE A 62 29.83 -7.05 5.55
N PRO A 63 29.95 -8.04 4.65
CA PRO A 63 28.86 -8.77 3.98
C PRO A 63 28.34 -10.01 4.72
N ASP A 64 29.12 -10.54 5.66
CA ASP A 64 28.93 -11.91 6.15
C ASP A 64 27.60 -12.14 6.85
N ARG A 65 27.14 -11.19 7.67
CA ARG A 65 25.87 -11.28 8.43
C ARG A 65 24.62 -11.16 7.58
N PHE A 66 24.75 -10.72 6.32
CA PHE A 66 23.65 -10.49 5.39
C PHE A 66 23.61 -11.53 4.26
N SER A 67 24.65 -12.37 4.18
CA SER A 67 24.74 -13.47 3.21
C SER A 67 23.89 -14.68 3.64
N PRO A 68 23.27 -15.41 2.70
CA PRO A 68 23.18 -15.14 1.25
C PRO A 68 22.15 -14.03 0.91
N PHE A 69 22.55 -13.09 0.06
CA PHE A 69 21.76 -11.86 -0.23
C PHE A 69 20.40 -12.10 -0.88
N TYR A 70 20.25 -13.13 -1.69
CA TYR A 70 19.03 -13.42 -2.46
C TYR A 70 18.07 -14.36 -1.73
N LYS A 71 18.31 -14.62 -0.44
CA LYS A 71 17.44 -15.42 0.41
C LYS A 71 16.69 -14.52 1.36
N LYS A 72 15.40 -14.80 1.55
CA LYS A 72 14.54 -14.12 2.52
C LYS A 72 15.21 -14.07 3.91
N PRO A 73 15.32 -12.88 4.55
CA PRO A 73 15.85 -12.77 5.90
C PRO A 73 15.02 -13.59 6.90
N PRO A 74 15.63 -14.17 7.95
CA PRO A 74 14.92 -15.08 8.87
C PRO A 74 13.74 -14.41 9.57
N GLY A 75 13.92 -13.18 10.09
CA GLY A 75 12.85 -12.42 10.74
C GLY A 75 11.72 -12.01 9.79
N ALA A 76 12.00 -11.92 8.48
CA ALA A 76 11.00 -11.60 7.50
C ALA A 76 9.94 -12.70 7.34
N ASN A 77 10.21 -13.94 7.75
CA ASN A 77 9.22 -15.02 7.68
C ASN A 77 8.00 -14.73 8.56
N ILE A 78 8.24 -14.31 9.80
CA ILE A 78 7.18 -14.01 10.77
C ILE A 78 6.46 -12.74 10.35
N SER A 79 7.21 -11.69 10.02
CA SER A 79 6.61 -10.40 9.73
C SER A 79 5.81 -10.39 8.43
N SER A 80 6.29 -11.06 7.37
CA SER A 80 5.53 -11.20 6.11
C SER A 80 4.25 -12.01 6.28
N ALA A 81 4.26 -13.06 7.12
CA ALA A 81 3.06 -13.82 7.42
C ALA A 81 2.04 -12.96 8.19
N GLY A 82 2.48 -12.22 9.21
CA GLY A 82 1.65 -11.27 9.94
C GLY A 82 1.03 -10.20 9.04
N SER A 83 1.85 -9.58 8.18
CA SER A 83 1.36 -8.61 7.19
C SER A 83 0.36 -9.20 6.20
N LYS A 84 0.52 -10.46 5.76
CA LYS A 84 -0.46 -11.15 4.88
C LYS A 84 -1.82 -11.29 5.55
N VAL A 85 -1.83 -11.66 6.84
CA VAL A 85 -3.06 -11.77 7.63
C VAL A 85 -3.73 -10.41 7.73
N LEU A 86 -2.98 -9.39 8.17
CA LEU A 86 -3.50 -8.02 8.31
C LEU A 86 -4.02 -7.48 6.96
N GLY A 87 -3.25 -7.67 5.89
CA GLY A 87 -3.59 -7.25 4.53
C GLY A 87 -4.84 -7.94 3.96
N THR A 88 -5.20 -9.13 4.44
CA THR A 88 -6.43 -9.82 4.02
C THR A 88 -7.68 -9.07 4.48
N PHE A 89 -7.62 -8.41 5.64
CA PHE A 89 -8.72 -7.59 6.15
C PHE A 89 -8.63 -6.13 5.71
N MET A 90 -7.41 -5.56 5.70
CA MET A 90 -7.24 -4.14 5.39
C MET A 90 -7.48 -3.80 3.91
N ARG A 91 -7.07 -4.65 2.96
CA ARG A 91 -7.21 -4.33 1.53
C ARG A 91 -8.67 -4.18 1.07
N PRO A 92 -9.61 -5.09 1.42
CA PRO A 92 -11.02 -4.90 1.10
C PRO A 92 -11.61 -3.64 1.72
N LEU A 93 -11.31 -3.35 2.98
CA LEU A 93 -11.77 -2.15 3.67
C LEU A 93 -11.26 -0.87 2.99
N ARG A 94 -9.97 -0.84 2.62
CA ARG A 94 -9.38 0.26 1.85
C ARG A 94 -10.04 0.41 0.49
N LYS A 95 -10.33 -0.68 -0.22
CA LYS A 95 -11.04 -0.63 -1.51
C LYS A 95 -12.45 -0.04 -1.38
N ILE A 96 -13.19 -0.41 -0.33
CA ILE A 96 -14.51 0.16 -0.03
C ILE A 96 -14.41 1.68 0.18
N SER A 97 -13.46 2.13 1.02
CA SER A 97 -13.21 3.55 1.22
C SER A 97 -12.79 4.26 -0.07
N MET A 98 -11.90 3.67 -0.86
CA MET A 98 -11.45 4.26 -2.13
C MET A 98 -12.58 4.38 -3.15
N GLU A 99 -13.44 3.35 -3.28
CA GLU A 99 -14.58 3.40 -4.20
C GLU A 99 -15.55 4.53 -3.83
N TYR A 100 -15.79 4.74 -2.53
CA TYR A 100 -16.57 5.87 -2.04
C TYR A 100 -15.90 7.21 -2.35
N LEU A 101 -14.60 7.35 -2.02
CA LEU A 101 -13.84 8.59 -2.20
C LEU A 101 -13.61 8.98 -3.67
N ASN A 102 -13.62 8.01 -4.58
CA ASN A 102 -13.51 8.25 -6.01
C ASN A 102 -14.78 8.84 -6.64
N ARG A 103 -15.87 9.04 -5.88
CA ARG A 103 -17.12 9.64 -6.38
C ARG A 103 -17.36 11.00 -5.72
N GLU A 104 -17.58 12.05 -6.54
CA GLU A 104 -18.03 13.35 -6.01
C GLU A 104 -19.50 13.29 -5.57
N THR A 105 -19.89 14.21 -4.69
CA THR A 105 -21.27 14.33 -4.19
C THR A 105 -22.28 14.50 -5.33
N ARG A 106 -21.92 15.21 -6.40
CA ARG A 106 -22.77 15.41 -7.58
C ARG A 106 -22.93 14.12 -8.42
N TRP A 107 -21.90 13.27 -8.54
CA TRP A 107 -22.02 11.97 -9.24
C TRP A 107 -22.97 11.04 -8.50
N VAL A 108 -22.90 11.04 -7.17
CA VAL A 108 -23.84 10.28 -6.33
C VAL A 108 -25.28 10.75 -6.56
N LYS A 109 -25.51 12.06 -6.78
CA LYS A 109 -26.84 12.62 -7.08
C LYS A 109 -27.34 12.31 -8.49
N GLN A 110 -26.47 12.47 -9.50
CA GLN A 110 -26.84 12.35 -10.91
C GLN A 110 -26.86 10.88 -11.37
N GLY A 111 -26.18 9.98 -10.67
CA GLY A 111 -26.09 8.57 -11.04
C GLY A 111 -25.31 8.34 -12.34
N HIS A 112 -24.56 9.33 -12.83
CA HIS A 112 -23.65 9.20 -13.96
C HIS A 112 -22.49 10.18 -13.81
N VAL A 113 -21.37 9.87 -14.46
CA VAL A 113 -20.23 10.79 -14.51
C VAL A 113 -20.55 11.91 -15.53
N PRO A 114 -20.43 13.20 -15.17
CA PRO A 114 -20.71 14.34 -16.05
C PRO A 114 -19.55 14.66 -17.00
N SER A 115 -18.36 14.10 -16.78
CA SER A 115 -17.20 14.24 -17.68
C SER A 115 -17.09 13.06 -18.63
N GLY A 116 -16.74 13.31 -19.89
CA GLY A 116 -16.54 12.26 -20.91
C GLY A 116 -15.28 11.40 -20.71
N TRP A 117 -14.46 11.73 -19.70
CA TRP A 117 -13.17 11.06 -19.44
C TRP A 117 -13.22 10.10 -18.23
N GLY A 118 -14.29 10.15 -17.43
CA GLY A 118 -14.43 9.30 -16.25
C GLY A 118 -15.48 8.21 -16.49
N HIS A 119 -15.07 6.95 -16.34
CA HIS A 119 -15.99 5.82 -16.30
C HIS A 119 -15.94 5.19 -14.90
N VAL A 120 -16.91 5.53 -14.07
CA VAL A 120 -17.07 4.92 -12.74
C VAL A 120 -18.46 4.29 -12.73
N GLU A 121 -18.50 2.97 -12.58
CA GLU A 121 -19.76 2.23 -12.46
C GLU A 121 -20.52 2.69 -11.21
N ASN A 122 -21.86 2.68 -11.28
CA ASN A 122 -22.68 2.95 -10.10
C ASN A 122 -22.54 1.79 -9.09
N PRO A 123 -22.51 2.08 -7.79
CA PRO A 123 -22.43 1.03 -6.79
C PRO A 123 -23.69 0.16 -6.89
N GLY A 124 -23.50 -1.17 -6.91
CA GLY A 124 -24.62 -2.09 -6.79
C GLY A 124 -25.40 -1.85 -5.48
N PRO A 125 -26.61 -2.42 -5.35
CA PRO A 125 -27.50 -2.17 -4.20
C PRO A 125 -26.85 -2.45 -2.84
N ILE A 126 -26.03 -3.51 -2.77
CA ILE A 126 -25.28 -3.88 -1.57
C ILE A 126 -24.25 -2.80 -1.21
N MET A 127 -23.48 -2.35 -2.19
CA MET A 127 -22.43 -1.35 -1.98
C MET A 127 -23.02 0.02 -1.64
N GLY A 128 -24.20 0.35 -2.18
CA GLY A 128 -24.97 1.52 -1.77
C GLY A 128 -25.36 1.50 -0.29
N LEU A 129 -25.74 0.35 0.27
CA LEU A 129 -26.03 0.20 1.70
C LEU A 129 -24.75 0.35 2.54
N VAL A 130 -23.65 -0.29 2.13
CA VAL A 130 -22.34 -0.16 2.78
C VAL A 130 -21.91 1.31 2.81
N HIS A 131 -22.08 2.05 1.72
CA HIS A 131 -21.78 3.47 1.65
C HIS A 131 -22.63 4.30 2.61
N LYS A 132 -23.94 4.03 2.72
CA LYS A 132 -24.80 4.72 3.69
C LYS A 132 -24.33 4.48 5.13
N LEU A 133 -23.98 3.25 5.47
CA LEU A 133 -23.42 2.89 6.79
C LEU A 133 -22.06 3.55 7.02
N TYR A 134 -21.18 3.55 6.02
CA TYR A 134 -19.87 4.19 6.06
C TYR A 134 -19.99 5.70 6.32
N ILE A 135 -20.87 6.41 5.60
CA ILE A 135 -21.14 7.83 5.82
C ILE A 135 -21.67 8.07 7.23
N LYS A 136 -22.60 7.24 7.71
CA LYS A 136 -23.14 7.37 9.08
C LYS A 136 -22.03 7.23 10.12
N TYR A 137 -21.11 6.29 9.91
CA TYR A 137 -19.94 6.10 10.77
C TYR A 137 -18.94 7.25 10.67
N GLN A 138 -18.64 7.73 9.45
CA GLN A 138 -17.74 8.85 9.20
C GLN A 138 -18.19 10.14 9.91
N PHE A 139 -19.51 10.38 9.97
CA PHE A 139 -20.11 11.53 10.62
C PHE A 139 -20.64 11.24 12.02
N LEU A 140 -20.23 10.13 12.64
CA LEU A 140 -20.58 9.86 14.03
C LEU A 140 -19.93 10.95 14.91
N GLY A 141 -20.76 11.75 15.58
CA GLY A 141 -20.29 12.86 16.42
C GLY A 141 -19.98 14.16 15.67
N SER A 142 -20.22 14.25 14.36
CA SER A 142 -20.05 15.49 13.59
C SER A 142 -21.24 15.74 12.65
N LYS A 143 -21.50 17.01 12.30
CA LYS A 143 -22.52 17.33 11.30
C LYS A 143 -21.95 17.09 9.91
N LYS A 144 -22.76 16.48 9.04
CA LYS A 144 -22.43 16.37 7.61
C LYS A 144 -22.23 17.78 7.03
N THR A 145 -21.12 17.98 6.34
CA THR A 145 -20.80 19.26 5.70
C THR A 145 -21.51 19.43 4.35
N TRP A 146 -22.04 18.35 3.78
CA TRP A 146 -22.88 18.35 2.59
C TRP A 146 -24.27 17.78 2.88
N LYS A 147 -25.32 18.36 2.28
CA LYS A 147 -26.68 17.84 2.36
C LYS A 147 -26.79 16.54 1.57
N ALA A 148 -26.96 15.43 2.28
CA ALA A 148 -27.58 14.23 1.72
C ALA A 148 -29.10 14.47 1.78
N GLU A 149 -29.69 14.82 0.64
CA GLU A 149 -31.14 14.78 0.45
C GLU A 149 -31.57 13.32 0.27
#